data_AF-A0A0G4MM38-F1
#
_entry.id   AF-A0A0G4MM38-F1
#
_cell.length_a   1.000
_cell.length_b   1.000
_cell.length_c   1.000
_cell.angle_alpha   90.00
_cell.angle_beta   90.00
_cell.angle_gamma   90.00
#
_symmetry.space_group_name_H-M   'P 1'
#
loop_
_entity.id
_entity.type
_entity.pdbx_description
1 polymer ?
#
loop_
_entity_poly.entity_id
_entity_poly.type
_entity_poly.pdbx_seq_one_letter_code
_entity_poly.pdbx_strand_id
1 'polypeptide(L)'
;MVQFQFMGGNHTVTQSTFDNPCQPMGIVQTDPNSPPKVGIFSGYVPVAASANMGQRPVFSIMVNDTKPIWLYCQQGPHCQRGMSMVINEK
;
A
#
# COMPACT_ATOMS: atom_id res chain seq x y z
N MET A 1 -2.89 10.34 -9.52
CA MET A 1 -3.58 9.10 -9.09
C MET A 1 -2.71 7.92 -9.46
N VAL A 2 -2.64 6.90 -8.59
CA VAL A 2 -1.95 5.63 -8.88
C VAL A 2 -2.96 4.51 -8.70
N GLN A 3 -3.08 3.62 -9.70
CA GLN A 3 -3.95 2.45 -9.65
C GLN A 3 -3.10 1.18 -9.62
N PHE A 4 -3.43 0.31 -8.68
CA PHE A 4 -2.85 -1.01 -8.52
C PHE A 4 -3.80 -2.05 -9.11
N GLN A 5 -3.28 -2.91 -9.98
CA GLN A 5 -3.98 -4.07 -10.50
C GLN A 5 -3.37 -5.33 -9.89
N PHE A 6 -4.21 -6.16 -9.27
CA PHE A 6 -3.73 -7.35 -8.56
C PHE A 6 -3.79 -8.58 -9.48
N MET A 7 -2.68 -9.31 -9.55
CA MET A 7 -2.51 -10.46 -10.44
C MET A 7 -2.14 -11.71 -9.65
N GLY A 8 -3.06 -12.68 -9.62
CA GLY A 8 -2.90 -13.96 -8.92
C GLY A 8 -2.72 -13.83 -7.40
N GLY A 9 -2.94 -14.93 -6.67
CA GLY A 9 -2.67 -14.99 -5.24
C GLY A 9 -3.44 -13.95 -4.40
N ASN A 10 -2.77 -13.46 -3.35
CA ASN A 10 -3.30 -12.50 -2.39
C ASN A 10 -2.24 -11.43 -2.11
N HIS A 11 -2.62 -10.16 -2.14
CA HIS A 11 -1.68 -9.05 -2.03
C HIS A 11 -2.30 -7.87 -1.27
N THR A 12 -1.47 -6.92 -0.86
CA THR A 12 -1.93 -5.64 -0.31
C THR A 12 -1.19 -4.48 -0.98
N VAL A 13 -1.76 -3.29 -0.85
CA VAL A 13 -1.05 -2.02 -0.91
C VAL A 13 -1.08 -1.46 0.49
N THR A 14 0.03 -1.60 1.20
CA THR A 14 0.18 -1.13 2.60
C THR A 14 1.27 -0.08 2.65
N GLN A 15 1.01 1.06 3.29
CA GLN A 15 2.02 2.07 3.53
C GLN A 15 2.93 1.68 4.68
N SER A 16 4.22 1.94 4.52
CA SER A 16 5.25 1.77 5.53
C SER A 16 5.90 3.10 5.86
N THR A 17 6.74 3.10 6.88
CA THR A 17 7.78 4.12 7.04
C THR A 17 9.05 3.68 6.31
N PHE A 18 9.93 4.64 5.97
CA PHE A 18 11.23 4.36 5.38
C PHE A 18 12.18 3.66 6.36
N ASP A 19 12.05 3.94 7.66
CA ASP A 19 12.90 3.35 8.71
C ASP A 19 12.53 1.90 9.04
N ASN A 20 11.28 1.51 8.82
CA ASN A 20 10.77 0.18 9.10
C ASN A 20 10.14 -0.43 7.85
N PRO A 21 10.91 -0.67 6.78
CA PRO A 21 10.36 -1.24 5.55
C PRO A 21 9.70 -2.59 5.84
N CYS A 22 8.56 -2.86 5.19
CA CYS A 22 7.75 -4.06 5.40
C CYS A 22 6.94 -4.13 6.70
N GLN A 23 6.80 -3.02 7.44
CA GLN A 23 5.87 -2.91 8.57
C GLN A 23 4.79 -1.87 8.30
N PRO A 24 3.53 -2.11 8.72
CA PRO A 24 2.46 -1.18 8.43
C PRO A 24 2.72 0.12 9.19
N MET A 25 2.59 1.25 8.50
CA MET A 25 2.56 2.55 9.16
C MET A 25 1.32 2.59 10.05
N GLY A 26 1.52 2.70 11.36
CA GLY A 26 0.44 2.92 12.32
C GLY A 26 -0.24 4.28 12.12
N ILE A 27 -1.11 4.65 13.06
CA ILE A 27 -1.61 6.02 13.13
C ILE A 27 -0.45 6.92 13.58
N VAL A 28 -0.04 7.87 12.73
CA VAL A 28 1.07 8.78 13.03
C VAL A 28 0.54 10.19 13.26
N GLN A 29 0.75 10.71 14.47
CA GLN A 29 0.52 12.10 14.83
C GLN A 29 1.85 12.84 14.84
N THR A 30 2.20 13.53 13.75
CA THR A 30 3.48 14.28 13.68
C THR A 30 3.37 15.71 14.20
N ASP A 31 2.16 16.25 14.29
CA ASP A 31 1.88 17.61 14.75
C ASP A 31 0.60 17.57 15.61
N PRO A 32 0.63 18.02 16.88
CA PRO A 32 -0.54 18.01 17.76
C PRO A 32 -1.73 18.84 17.24
N ASN A 33 -1.50 19.74 16.28
CA ASN A 33 -2.56 20.58 15.69
C ASN A 33 -3.11 20.03 14.36
N SER A 34 -2.56 18.94 13.84
CA SER A 34 -3.00 18.31 12.58
C SER A 34 -3.78 17.01 12.87
N PRO A 35 -4.72 16.56 12.02
CA PRO A 35 -5.34 15.26 12.20
C PRO A 35 -4.31 14.12 12.04
N PRO A 36 -4.51 12.97 12.73
CA PRO A 36 -3.60 11.84 12.61
C PRO A 36 -3.54 11.34 11.17
N LYS A 37 -2.32 11.07 10.68
CA LYS A 37 -2.14 10.41 9.40
C LYS A 37 -2.40 8.92 9.56
N VAL A 38 -3.42 8.44 8.86
CA VAL A 38 -3.68 7.01 8.66
C VAL A 38 -2.96 6.57 7.39
N GLY A 39 -2.21 5.48 7.46
CA GLY A 39 -1.52 4.95 6.29
C GLY A 39 -2.46 4.37 5.24
N ILE A 40 -1.99 4.34 3.98
CA ILE A 40 -2.68 3.64 2.90
C ILE A 40 -2.74 2.16 3.24
N PHE A 41 -3.94 1.58 3.20
CA PHE A 41 -4.13 0.15 3.33
C PHE A 41 -5.30 -0.32 2.46
N SER A 42 -5.03 -1.18 1.49
CA SER A 42 -6.08 -1.77 0.65
C SER A 42 -6.86 -2.89 1.32
N GLY A 43 -6.39 -3.40 2.45
CA GLY A 43 -6.75 -4.76 2.88
C GLY A 43 -6.03 -5.83 2.05
N TYR A 44 -6.13 -7.08 2.48
CA TYR A 44 -5.72 -8.23 1.67
C TYR A 44 -6.71 -8.42 0.52
N VAL A 45 -6.19 -8.48 -0.70
CA VAL A 45 -6.94 -8.59 -1.94
C VAL A 45 -6.70 -9.97 -2.56
N PRO A 46 -7.53 -10.98 -2.23
CA PRO A 46 -7.44 -12.30 -2.84
C PRO A 46 -7.99 -12.25 -4.28
N VAL A 47 -7.10 -12.39 -5.27
CA VAL A 47 -7.45 -12.24 -6.69
C VAL A 47 -8.45 -13.30 -7.15
N ALA A 48 -8.41 -14.49 -6.57
CA ALA A 48 -9.33 -15.58 -6.91
C ALA A 48 -10.82 -15.19 -6.75
N ALA A 49 -11.15 -14.34 -5.77
CA ALA A 49 -12.53 -13.89 -5.54
C ALA A 49 -13.06 -13.06 -6.72
N SER A 50 -12.24 -12.17 -7.29
CA SER A 50 -12.62 -11.36 -8.46
C SER A 50 -12.52 -12.12 -9.78
N ALA A 51 -11.56 -13.05 -9.89
CA ALA A 51 -11.38 -13.87 -11.10
C ALA A 51 -12.62 -14.72 -11.40
N ASN A 52 -13.32 -15.24 -10.38
CA ASN A 52 -14.58 -15.97 -10.52
C ASN A 52 -15.71 -15.12 -11.15
N MET A 53 -15.58 -13.80 -11.12
CA MET A 53 -16.51 -12.84 -11.74
C MET A 53 -15.99 -12.30 -13.08
N GLY A 54 -14.88 -12.83 -13.61
CA GLY A 54 -14.23 -12.34 -14.83
C GLY A 54 -13.59 -10.95 -14.67
N GLN A 55 -13.34 -10.50 -13.44
CA GLN A 55 -12.82 -9.17 -13.13
C GLN A 55 -11.41 -9.23 -12.54
N ARG A 56 -10.64 -8.15 -12.75
CA ARG A 56 -9.39 -7.92 -12.03
C ARG A 56 -9.62 -6.93 -10.89
N PRO A 57 -9.29 -7.30 -9.64
CA PRO A 57 -9.42 -6.35 -8.54
C PRO A 57 -8.41 -5.21 -8.72
N VAL A 58 -8.85 -4.01 -8.35
CA VAL A 58 -8.04 -2.80 -8.40
C VAL A 58 -8.15 -2.02 -7.11
N PHE A 59 -7.08 -1.30 -6.76
CA PHE A 59 -7.07 -0.34 -5.66
C PHE A 59 -6.44 0.95 -6.16
N SER A 60 -7.07 2.09 -5.90
CA SER A 60 -6.61 3.40 -6.37
C SER A 60 -6.31 4.31 -5.20
N ILE A 61 -5.20 5.04 -5.30
CA ILE A 61 -4.84 6.10 -4.35
C ILE A 61 -4.71 7.44 -5.05
N MET A 62 -5.13 8.49 -4.35
CA MET A 62 -4.88 9.87 -4.73
C MET A 62 -3.60 10.34 -4.03
N VAL A 63 -2.64 10.80 -4.84
CA VAL A 63 -1.38 11.38 -4.35
C VAL A 63 -1.55 12.89 -4.49
N ASN A 64 -1.73 13.56 -3.34
CA ASN A 64 -2.11 14.98 -3.27
C ASN A 64 -0.93 15.93 -2.97
N ASP A 65 0.24 15.38 -2.66
CA ASP A 65 1.45 16.15 -2.39
C ASP A 65 2.68 15.47 -3.01
N THR A 66 3.83 16.13 -2.93
CA THR A 66 5.12 15.65 -3.43
C THR A 66 5.92 14.86 -2.39
N LYS A 67 5.35 14.57 -1.21
CA LYS A 67 6.10 13.87 -0.16
C LYS A 67 6.35 12.42 -0.57
N PRO A 68 7.50 11.84 -0.20
CA PRO A 68 7.78 10.44 -0.46
C PRO A 68 6.78 9.51 0.23
N ILE A 69 6.33 8.47 -0.47
CA ILE A 69 5.42 7.44 0.06
C ILE A 69 6.06 6.07 -0.18
N TRP A 70 6.34 5.34 0.89
CA TRP A 70 6.75 3.93 0.81
C TRP A 70 5.54 3.01 0.90
N LEU A 71 5.33 2.19 -0.12
CA LEU A 71 4.27 1.18 -0.18
C LEU A 71 4.88 -0.21 -0.32
N TYR A 72 4.22 -1.22 0.23
CA TYR A 72 4.65 -2.61 0.14
C TYR A 72 3.47 -3.59 0.20
N CYS A 73 3.74 -4.83 -0.18
CA CYS A 73 2.80 -5.93 0.01
C CYS A 73 3.07 -6.65 1.33
N GLN A 74 2.05 -6.72 2.19
CA GLN A 74 2.13 -7.33 3.52
C GLN A 74 2.02 -8.86 3.50
N GLN A 75 1.75 -9.47 2.34
CA GLN A 75 1.63 -10.91 2.20
C GLN A 75 2.98 -11.61 2.40
N GLY A 76 3.15 -12.28 3.54
CA GLY A 76 4.28 -13.17 3.81
C GLY A 76 5.64 -12.54 3.43
N PRO A 77 6.48 -13.23 2.63
CA PRO A 77 7.79 -12.72 2.24
C PRO A 77 7.76 -11.78 1.02
N HIS A 78 6.60 -11.32 0.55
CA HIS A 78 6.50 -10.56 -0.72
C HIS A 78 7.32 -9.26 -0.66
N CYS A 79 7.22 -8.53 0.45
CA CYS A 79 8.01 -7.31 0.66
C CYS A 79 9.52 -7.58 0.65
N GLN A 80 9.97 -8.57 1.40
CA GLN A 80 11.37 -8.96 1.51
C GLN A 80 11.94 -9.48 0.18
N ARG A 81 11.06 -9.92 -0.73
CA ARG A 81 11.38 -10.33 -2.10
C ARG A 81 11.26 -9.20 -3.12
N GLY A 82 11.06 -7.96 -2.67
CA GLY A 82 11.07 -6.77 -3.52
C GLY A 82 9.70 -6.27 -3.97
N MET A 83 8.59 -6.80 -3.43
CA MET A 83 7.26 -6.24 -3.68
C MET A 83 7.02 -4.98 -2.82
N SER A 84 7.80 -3.94 -3.13
CA SER A 84 7.78 -2.62 -2.53
C SER A 84 7.91 -1.56 -3.61
N MET A 85 7.40 -0.37 -3.36
CA MET A 85 7.56 0.78 -4.25
C MET A 85 7.67 2.08 -3.45
N VAL A 86 8.33 3.05 -4.05
CA VAL A 86 8.36 4.44 -3.56
C VAL A 86 7.69 5.33 -4.59
N ILE A 87 6.80 6.20 -4.13
CA ILE A 87 6.27 7.32 -4.91
C ILE A 87 6.99 8.58 -4.44
N ASN A 88 7.40 9.45 -5.37
CA ASN A 88 8.12 10.68 -5.09
C ASN A 88 9.40 10.47 -4.25
N GLU A 89 10.33 9.65 -4.74
CA GLU A 89 11.59 9.35 -4.03
C GLU A 89 12.51 10.57 -3.82
N LYS A 90 12.21 11.72 -4.43
CA LYS A 90 13.04 12.94 -4.41
C LYS A 90 12.23 14.19 -4.16
#